data_AF-A0A6G6APE9-F1
#
_entry.id   AF-A0A6G6APE9-F1
#
_cell.length_a   1.000
_cell.length_b   1.000
_cell.length_c   1.000
_cell.angle_alpha   90.00
_cell.angle_beta   90.00
_cell.angle_gamma   90.00
#
_symmetry.space_group_name_H-M   'P 1'
#
loop_
_entity.id
_entity.type
_entity.pdbx_description
1 polymer ?
#
loop_
_entity_poly.entity_id
_entity_poly.type
_entity_poly.pdbx_seq_one_letter_code
_entity_poly.pdbx_strand_id
1 'polypeptide(L)'
;MSGCINCQTIFTEKSKMLITSENSANSILEQLESAGVPVESQCRSGFCGACRLKKKSGEVTYDCVPLAYVGADEILPCCCRPCGDVVLDI
;
A
#
# COMPACT_ATOMS: atom_id res chain seq x y z
N MET A 1 -28.94 -10.66 0.60
CA MET A 1 -28.16 -10.79 1.84
C MET A 1 -26.91 -9.95 1.73
N SER A 2 -26.79 -8.95 2.58
CA SER A 2 -25.66 -8.05 2.70
C SER A 2 -24.41 -8.81 3.13
N GLY A 3 -23.35 -8.73 2.34
CA GLY A 3 -22.03 -9.20 2.72
C GLY A 3 -21.04 -8.09 2.43
N CYS A 4 -20.71 -7.29 3.44
CA CYS A 4 -19.49 -6.49 3.41
C CYS A 4 -18.34 -7.48 3.40
N ILE A 5 -17.57 -7.56 2.31
CA ILE A 5 -16.44 -8.50 2.22
C ILE A 5 -15.20 -7.72 1.80
N ASN A 6 -14.46 -7.27 2.82
CA ASN A 6 -13.07 -6.77 2.75
C ASN A 6 -12.71 -5.74 1.67
N CYS A 7 -13.57 -4.74 1.43
CA CYS A 7 -13.15 -3.57 0.66
C CYS A 7 -12.03 -2.83 1.41
N GLN A 8 -10.87 -2.70 0.78
CA GLN A 8 -9.73 -1.95 1.30
C GLN A 8 -9.67 -0.62 0.57
N THR A 9 -9.38 0.45 1.31
CA THR A 9 -9.31 1.80 0.74
C THR A 9 -7.91 2.36 0.92
N ILE A 10 -7.30 2.79 -0.17
CA ILE A 10 -6.04 3.53 -0.16
C ILE A 10 -6.32 4.96 -0.59
N PHE A 11 -6.01 5.92 0.27
CA PHE A 11 -6.10 7.35 -0.02
C PHE A 11 -4.71 7.92 -0.29
N THR A 12 -4.56 8.69 -1.36
CA THR A 12 -3.32 9.40 -1.71
C THR A 12 -3.53 10.90 -1.49
N GLU A 13 -2.79 11.53 -0.58
CA GLU A 13 -3.02 12.94 -0.20
C GLU A 13 -2.60 13.95 -1.28
N LYS A 14 -1.45 13.76 -1.96
CA LYS A 14 -1.02 14.73 -2.99
C LYS A 14 -1.83 14.58 -4.26
N SER A 15 -2.18 13.34 -4.61
CA SER A 15 -3.01 13.06 -5.78
C SER A 15 -4.52 13.18 -5.50
N LYS A 16 -4.92 13.33 -4.23
CA LYS A 16 -6.32 13.34 -3.74
C LYS A 16 -7.17 12.24 -4.39
N MET A 17 -6.62 11.03 -4.45
CA MET A 17 -7.27 9.90 -5.10
C MET A 17 -7.61 8.83 -4.06
N LEU A 18 -8.74 8.18 -4.29
CA LEU A 18 -9.26 7.13 -3.42
C LEU A 18 -9.39 5.85 -4.25
N ILE A 19 -8.68 4.82 -3.81
CA ILE A 19 -8.51 3.56 -4.52
C ILE A 19 -9.19 2.49 -3.69
N THR A 20 -10.26 1.90 -4.22
CA THR A 20 -11.00 0.82 -3.57
C THR A 20 -10.66 -0.51 -4.24
N SER A 21 -10.15 -1.48 -3.48
CA SER A 21 -9.90 -2.83 -3.97
C SER A 21 -10.78 -3.83 -3.22
N GLU A 22 -11.47 -4.66 -3.98
CA GLU A 22 -12.22 -5.83 -3.49
C GLU A 22 -11.34 -7.07 -3.31
N ASN A 23 -10.07 -7.01 -3.76
CA ASN A 23 -9.14 -8.13 -3.72
C ASN A 23 -7.96 -7.84 -2.78
N SER A 24 -7.95 -8.51 -1.64
CA SER A 24 -6.87 -8.47 -0.66
C SER A 24 -5.60 -9.22 -1.09
N ALA A 25 -5.61 -9.89 -2.24
CA ALA A 25 -4.43 -10.61 -2.75
C ALA A 25 -3.35 -9.66 -3.28
N ASN A 26 -3.74 -8.47 -3.75
CA ASN A 26 -2.83 -7.54 -4.43
C ASN A 26 -2.07 -6.68 -3.42
N SER A 27 -0.80 -6.43 -3.72
CA SER A 27 0.03 -5.50 -2.96
C SER A 27 -0.48 -4.06 -3.08
N ILE A 28 -0.13 -3.19 -2.12
CA ILE A 28 -0.47 -1.75 -2.22
C ILE A 28 0.10 -1.15 -3.50
N LEU A 29 1.29 -1.59 -3.92
CA LEU A 29 1.94 -1.13 -5.14
C LEU A 29 1.08 -1.42 -6.37
N GLU A 30 0.58 -2.64 -6.53
CA GLU A 30 -0.26 -3.01 -7.69
C GLU A 30 -1.57 -2.21 -7.71
N GLN A 31 -2.15 -1.94 -6.55
CA GLN A 31 -3.37 -1.12 -6.44
C GLN A 31 -3.10 0.33 -6.87
N LEU A 32 -1.96 0.89 -6.48
CA LEU A 32 -1.52 2.23 -6.89
C LEU A 32 -1.22 2.28 -8.40
N GLU A 33 -0.47 1.30 -8.92
CA GLU A 33 -0.16 1.18 -10.36
C GLU A 33 -1.45 1.06 -11.19
N SER A 34 -2.41 0.24 -10.74
CA SER A 34 -3.70 0.07 -11.40
C SER A 34 -4.57 1.33 -11.38
N ALA A 35 -4.40 2.18 -10.36
CA ALA A 35 -5.05 3.49 -10.29
C ALA A 35 -4.32 4.58 -11.10
N GLY A 36 -3.18 4.26 -11.70
CA GLY A 36 -2.35 5.21 -12.44
C GLY A 36 -1.49 6.11 -11.54
N VAL A 37 -1.29 5.72 -10.28
CA VAL A 37 -0.41 6.42 -9.34
C VAL A 37 1.03 5.91 -9.53
N PRO A 38 1.97 6.75 -10.00
CA PRO A 38 3.34 6.32 -10.22
C PRO A 38 4.07 6.14 -8.88
N VAL A 39 4.57 4.94 -8.64
CA VAL A 39 5.38 4.61 -7.46
C VAL A 39 6.71 4.05 -7.92
N GLU A 40 7.81 4.58 -7.40
CA GLU A 40 9.13 4.04 -7.73
C GLU A 40 9.26 2.60 -7.21
N SER A 41 9.51 1.65 -8.09
CA SER A 41 9.71 0.25 -7.68
C SER A 41 10.79 -0.40 -8.53
N GLN A 42 11.69 -1.13 -7.86
CA GLN A 42 12.84 -1.80 -8.51
C GLN A 42 12.79 -3.30 -8.26
N CYS A 43 12.89 -3.71 -7.00
CA CYS A 43 13.02 -5.11 -6.62
C CYS A 43 11.69 -5.84 -6.40
N ARG A 44 10.59 -5.13 -6.13
CA ARG A 44 9.25 -5.66 -5.79
C ARG A 44 9.17 -6.68 -4.62
N SER A 45 10.28 -6.96 -3.93
CA SER A 45 10.35 -7.96 -2.85
C SER A 45 10.70 -7.37 -1.48
N GLY A 46 10.60 -6.04 -1.29
CA GLY A 46 10.93 -5.39 -0.01
C GLY A 46 12.43 -5.40 0.35
N PHE A 47 13.30 -5.68 -0.63
CA PHE A 47 14.75 -5.79 -0.43
C PHE A 47 15.51 -4.47 -0.62
N CYS A 48 15.18 -3.75 -1.70
CA CYS A 48 15.87 -2.54 -2.14
C CYS A 48 15.40 -1.26 -1.44
N GLY A 49 14.19 -1.26 -0.87
CA GLY A 49 13.60 -0.07 -0.26
C GLY A 49 13.20 1.06 -1.24
N ALA A 50 13.36 0.87 -2.56
CA ALA A 50 12.99 1.89 -3.56
C ALA A 50 11.50 2.23 -3.54
N CYS A 51 10.64 1.26 -3.18
CA CYS A 51 9.19 1.43 -3.11
C CYS A 51 8.70 2.21 -1.88
N ARG A 52 9.60 2.69 -1.01
CA ARG A 52 9.26 3.33 0.26
C ARG A 52 8.31 4.52 0.08
N LEU A 53 7.19 4.46 0.80
CA LEU A 53 6.21 5.52 0.88
C LEU A 53 5.94 5.91 2.33
N LYS A 54 5.54 7.15 2.57
CA LYS A 54 5.09 7.59 3.88
C LYS A 54 3.59 7.32 4.05
N LYS A 55 3.26 6.64 5.15
CA LYS A 55 1.91 6.34 5.62
C LYS A 55 1.52 7.36 6.68
N LYS A 56 0.50 8.17 6.39
CA LYS A 56 -0.06 9.15 7.32
C LYS A 56 -0.99 8.51 8.35
N SER A 57 -1.82 7.58 7.91
CA SER A 57 -2.80 6.88 8.75
C SER A 57 -3.10 5.48 8.22
N GLY A 58 -3.70 4.65 9.06
CA GLY A 58 -4.06 3.27 8.76
C GLY A 58 -2.96 2.28 9.10
N GLU A 59 -3.28 0.99 8.92
CA GLU A 59 -2.36 -0.11 9.20
C GLU A 59 -2.11 -0.92 7.94
N VAL A 60 -0.91 -1.51 7.86
CA VAL A 60 -0.51 -2.39 6.77
C VAL A 60 0.06 -3.67 7.35
N THR A 61 -0.15 -4.77 6.64
CA THR A 61 0.37 -6.09 7.01
C THR A 61 1.43 -6.51 6.02
N TYR A 62 2.51 -7.08 6.52
CA TYR A 62 3.59 -7.65 5.72
C TYR A 62 3.53 -9.17 5.80
N ASP A 63 3.45 -9.85 4.66
CA ASP A 63 3.55 -11.32 4.63
C ASP A 63 4.96 -11.78 4.98
N CYS A 64 5.96 -11.02 4.54
CA CYS A 64 7.36 -11.25 4.83
C CYS A 64 7.95 -9.98 5.44
N VAL A 65 8.68 -10.14 6.54
CA VAL A 65 9.40 -9.03 7.16
C VAL A 65 10.39 -8.46 6.12
N PRO A 66 10.28 -7.18 5.77
CA PRO A 66 11.19 -6.58 4.81
C PRO A 66 12.61 -6.51 5.37
N LEU A 67 13.60 -6.76 4.51
CA LEU A 67 15.02 -6.63 4.85
C LEU A 67 15.47 -5.16 4.85
N ALA A 68 14.80 -4.31 4.07
CA ALA A 68 15.05 -2.89 4.08
C ALA A 68 14.51 -2.26 5.38
N TYR A 69 15.21 -1.25 5.89
CA TYR A 69 14.73 -0.45 7.01
C TYR A 69 13.44 0.29 6.61
N VAL A 70 12.44 0.22 7.48
CA VAL A 70 11.14 0.90 7.33
C VAL A 70 10.90 1.71 8.60
N GLY A 71 10.73 3.02 8.47
CA GLY A 71 10.37 3.89 9.60
C GLY A 71 8.95 3.64 10.11
N ALA A 72 8.62 4.18 11.29
CA ALA A 72 7.29 4.02 11.90
C ALA A 72 6.13 4.56 11.02
N ASP A 73 6.41 5.65 10.30
CA ASP A 73 5.46 6.27 9.36
C ASP A 73 5.77 5.96 7.90
N GLU A 74 6.55 4.91 7.65
CA GLU A 74 6.90 4.47 6.31
C GLU A 74 6.41 3.05 6.06
N ILE A 75 6.18 2.74 4.79
CA ILE A 75 5.78 1.40 4.36
C ILE A 75 6.46 1.02 3.05
N LEU A 76 6.53 -0.29 2.79
CA LEU A 76 6.98 -0.84 1.51
C LEU A 76 5.79 -1.44 0.75
N PRO A 77 5.06 -0.63 -0.05
CA PRO A 77 3.85 -1.04 -0.76
C PRO A 77 4.05 -2.23 -1.69
N CYS A 78 5.30 -2.51 -2.09
CA CYS A 78 5.62 -3.65 -2.94
C CYS A 78 5.53 -5.01 -2.25
N CYS A 79 5.57 -5.07 -0.91
CA CYS A 79 5.51 -6.32 -0.16
C CYS A 79 4.57 -6.26 1.06
N CYS A 80 3.75 -5.20 1.16
CA CYS A 80 2.70 -5.10 2.16
C CYS A 80 1.32 -4.99 1.52
N ARG A 81 0.33 -5.27 2.36
CA ARG A 81 -1.09 -5.19 2.03
C ARG A 81 -1.77 -4.21 2.99
N PRO A 82 -2.78 -3.44 2.53
CA PRO A 82 -3.57 -2.62 3.43
C PRO A 82 -4.32 -3.50 4.44
N CYS A 83 -4.40 -3.05 5.69
CA CYS A 83 -5.30 -3.61 6.70
C CYS A 83 -6.39 -2.58 7.02
N GLY A 84 -7.39 -2.50 6.13
CA GLY A 84 -8.44 -1.49 6.20
C GLY A 84 -8.11 -0.22 5.42
N ASP A 85 -8.51 0.93 5.97
CA ASP A 85 -8.33 2.24 5.33
C ASP A 85 -6.92 2.80 5.60
N VAL A 86 -6.15 3.02 4.54
CA VAL A 86 -4.76 3.49 4.61
C VAL A 86 -4.61 4.82 3.87
N VAL A 87 -3.88 5.75 4.47
CA VAL A 87 -3.61 7.08 3.92
C VAL A 87 -2.13 7.22 3.65
N LEU A 88 -1.78 7.53 2.40
CA LEU A 88 -0.42 7.67 1.90
C LEU A 88 -0.12 9.12 1.49
N ASP A 89 1.11 9.57 1.76
CA ASP A 89 1.60 10.93 1.48
C ASP A 89 2.17 11.06 0.04
N ILE A 90 1.34 10.74 -0.95
CA ILE A 90 1.70 10.67 -2.39
C ILE A 90 0.60 11.22 -3.28
#